data_AF-A0A7M1B7Q1-F1
#
_entry.id   AF-A0A7M1B7Q1-F1
#
_cell.length_a   1.000
_cell.length_b   1.000
_cell.length_c   1.000
_cell.angle_alpha   90.00
_cell.angle_beta   90.00
_cell.angle_gamma   90.00
#
_symmetry.space_group_name_H-M   'P 1'
#
loop_
_entity.id
_entity.type
_entity.pdbx_description
1 polymer ?
#
loop_
_entity_poly.entity_id
_entity_poly.type
_entity_poly.pdbx_seq_one_letter_code
_entity_poly.pdbx_strand_id
1 'polypeptide(L)'
;MDKIFEAIQISAKRIKTAIDVKDIGYSQQENSSGETQLELDIKCDMIIAEEFSRVEDVNTISSEEKEHAEVLHENGKYFISYDPLDGSSLIDVNLSVGSIFGIYEGNFGSQNMVAACYVVYGPRVEMVFAYNKVKLYLLQAGDFEFVKEVRLTQKGKLMAPGGTQQNWPLYHKAMIDGFFAEGYRLRYSGGMVPDLHQILLKGGGLFSYPATSDKPEGKLRRLFEVFPFAFVYEKAGGIAINGHERLLDLGYAHLHDTSPCFFGTEYEVKRVKEVYADNA
;
A
#
# COMPACT_ATOMS: atom_id res chain seq x y z
N MET A 1 5.90 -19.22 -5.23
CA MET A 1 4.75 -18.29 -5.15
C MET A 1 3.74 -18.75 -4.10
N ASP A 2 3.25 -19.99 -4.13
CA ASP A 2 2.28 -20.48 -3.13
C ASP A 2 2.77 -20.35 -1.69
N LYS A 3 4.04 -20.71 -1.40
CA LYS A 3 4.65 -20.51 -0.08
C LYS A 3 4.73 -19.04 0.36
N ILE A 4 4.94 -18.11 -0.57
CA ILE A 4 4.94 -16.66 -0.29
C ILE A 4 3.53 -16.20 0.06
N PHE A 5 2.53 -16.66 -0.70
CA PHE A 5 1.12 -16.38 -0.42
C PHE A 5 0.71 -16.90 0.97
N GLU A 6 1.10 -18.13 1.32
CA GLU A 6 0.86 -18.72 2.63
C GLU A 6 1.56 -17.95 3.76
N ALA A 7 2.82 -17.55 3.58
CA ALA A 7 3.55 -16.73 4.55
C ALA A 7 2.80 -15.41 4.83
N ILE A 8 2.32 -14.71 3.80
CA ILE A 8 1.52 -13.47 3.96
C ILE A 8 0.23 -13.75 4.74
N GLN A 9 -0.47 -14.86 4.46
CA GLN A 9 -1.67 -15.24 5.20
C GLN A 9 -1.40 -15.49 6.69
N ILE A 10 -0.26 -16.14 7.01
CA ILE A 10 0.15 -16.39 8.39
C ILE A 10 0.53 -15.07 9.07
N SER A 11 1.34 -14.22 8.42
CA SER A 11 1.70 -12.88 8.92
C SER A 11 0.45 -12.06 9.21
N ALA A 12 -0.51 -12.02 8.29
CA ALA A 12 -1.77 -11.28 8.46
C ALA A 12 -2.57 -11.74 9.69
N LYS A 13 -2.64 -13.06 9.94
CA LYS A 13 -3.31 -13.60 11.13
C LYS A 13 -2.59 -13.19 12.42
N ARG A 14 -1.25 -13.25 12.43
CA ARG A 14 -0.42 -12.85 13.57
C ARG A 14 -0.51 -11.33 13.83
N ILE A 15 -0.49 -10.51 12.79
CA ILE A 15 -0.64 -9.05 12.88
C ILE A 15 -2.03 -8.66 13.37
N LYS A 16 -3.09 -9.30 12.88
CA LYS A 16 -4.45 -9.11 13.43
C LYS A 16 -4.47 -9.32 14.93
N THR A 17 -3.89 -10.41 15.43
CA THR A 17 -3.78 -10.65 16.87
C THR A 17 -2.92 -9.60 17.57
N ALA A 18 -1.86 -9.11 16.94
CA ALA A 18 -1.03 -8.05 17.52
C ALA A 18 -1.81 -6.73 17.69
N ILE A 19 -2.62 -6.34 16.69
CA ILE A 19 -3.47 -5.14 16.72
C ILE A 19 -4.60 -5.27 17.75
N ASP A 20 -5.20 -6.45 17.88
CA ASP A 20 -6.32 -6.70 18.81
C ASP A 20 -5.89 -6.67 20.30
N VAL A 21 -4.59 -6.72 20.60
CA VAL A 21 -4.06 -6.68 21.97
C VAL A 21 -3.84 -5.23 22.39
N LYS A 22 -4.22 -4.92 23.62
CA LYS A 22 -4.30 -3.58 24.18
C LYS A 22 -2.94 -2.85 24.20
N ASP A 23 -2.62 -2.10 23.14
CA ASP A 23 -1.63 -1.02 23.17
C ASP A 23 -2.30 0.21 23.79
N ILE A 24 -2.18 0.34 25.11
CA ILE A 24 -2.49 1.62 25.77
C ILE A 24 -1.35 2.55 25.37
N GLY A 25 -1.63 3.48 24.45
CA GLY A 25 -0.64 4.30 23.76
C GLY A 25 0.32 5.08 24.65
N TYR A 26 1.42 5.54 24.04
CA TYR A 26 2.41 6.48 24.59
C TYR A 26 2.63 6.35 26.10
N SER A 27 3.20 5.22 26.53
CA SER A 27 3.59 5.01 27.92
C SER A 27 5.12 5.07 28.03
N GLN A 28 5.62 6.20 28.54
CA GLN A 28 6.92 6.25 29.24
C GLN A 28 6.85 5.48 30.59
N GLN A 29 6.32 4.26 30.61
CA GLN A 29 6.37 3.41 31.80
C GLN A 29 6.81 2.00 31.43
N GLU A 30 7.99 1.66 31.91
CA GLU A 30 8.43 0.29 32.12
C GLU A 30 7.32 -0.48 32.84
N ASN A 31 6.76 -1.48 32.17
CA ASN A 31 5.90 -2.44 32.84
C ASN A 31 6.73 -3.19 33.89
N SER A 32 6.16 -3.34 35.08
CA SER A 32 6.75 -3.99 36.27
C SER A 32 7.08 -5.49 36.12
N SER A 33 7.03 -6.02 34.89
CA SER A 33 7.38 -7.38 34.49
C SER A 33 8.68 -7.46 33.66
N GLY A 34 9.35 -6.33 33.37
CA GLY A 34 10.62 -6.33 32.63
C GLY A 34 10.50 -6.69 31.14
N GLU A 35 9.30 -6.90 30.61
CA GLU A 35 9.05 -7.01 29.18
C GLU A 35 8.81 -5.61 28.61
N THR A 36 9.77 -5.13 27.80
CA THR A 36 9.62 -3.89 27.05
C THR A 36 8.44 -4.03 26.07
N GLN A 37 7.45 -3.14 26.17
CA GLN A 37 6.39 -3.03 25.18
C GLN A 37 7.02 -2.58 23.86
N LEU A 38 6.97 -3.44 22.84
CA LEU A 38 7.42 -3.10 21.49
C LEU A 38 6.37 -2.20 20.81
N GLU A 39 6.84 -1.18 20.09
CA GLU A 39 5.99 -0.43 19.16
C GLU A 39 5.38 -1.38 18.12
N LEU A 40 4.10 -1.16 17.78
CA LEU A 40 3.33 -2.06 16.94
C LEU A 40 3.96 -2.24 15.55
N ASP A 41 4.53 -1.18 14.98
CA ASP A 41 5.25 -1.20 13.70
C ASP A 41 6.43 -2.20 13.72
N ILE A 42 7.27 -2.13 14.75
CA ILE A 42 8.41 -3.05 14.95
C ILE A 42 7.91 -4.49 15.10
N LYS A 43 6.82 -4.69 15.84
CA LYS A 43 6.23 -6.02 16.04
C LYS A 43 5.70 -6.60 14.73
N CYS A 44 5.04 -5.79 13.89
CA CYS A 44 4.58 -6.20 12.57
C CYS A 44 5.75 -6.53 11.63
N ASP A 45 6.83 -5.73 11.65
CA ASP A 45 8.06 -6.02 10.89
C ASP A 45 8.66 -7.37 11.28
N MET A 46 8.82 -7.62 12.59
CA MET A 46 9.37 -8.88 13.09
C MET A 46 8.53 -10.09 12.68
N ILE A 47 7.20 -9.98 12.74
CA ILE A 47 6.29 -11.05 12.31
C ILE A 47 6.52 -11.37 10.82
N ILE A 48 6.57 -10.35 9.97
CA ILE A 48 6.74 -10.53 8.52
C ILE A 48 8.11 -11.12 8.21
N ALA A 49 9.18 -10.57 8.80
CA ALA A 49 10.54 -11.06 8.62
C ALA A 49 10.68 -12.52 9.05
N GLU A 50 10.08 -12.90 10.19
CA GLU A 50 10.12 -14.28 10.68
C GLU A 50 9.40 -15.25 9.72
N GLU A 51 8.20 -14.90 9.22
CA GLU A 51 7.48 -15.78 8.29
C GLU A 51 8.23 -15.93 6.96
N PHE A 52 8.81 -14.86 6.42
CA PHE A 52 9.59 -14.96 5.17
C PHE A 52 10.93 -15.67 5.36
N SER A 53 11.54 -15.62 6.54
CA SER A 53 12.76 -16.40 6.85
C SER A 53 12.54 -17.91 6.69
N ARG A 54 11.29 -18.38 6.80
CA ARG A 54 10.91 -19.78 6.64
C ARG A 54 10.66 -20.18 5.18
N VAL A 55 10.67 -19.23 4.25
CA VAL A 55 10.43 -19.46 2.82
C VAL A 55 11.75 -19.45 2.05
N GLU A 56 12.31 -20.63 1.79
CA GLU A 56 13.61 -20.81 1.10
C GLU A 56 13.71 -20.11 -0.26
N ASP A 57 12.58 -19.92 -0.96
CA ASP A 57 12.53 -19.23 -2.24
C ASP A 57 12.70 -17.69 -2.12
N VAL A 58 12.64 -17.12 -0.91
CA VAL A 58 12.81 -15.67 -0.67
C VAL A 58 14.27 -15.36 -0.42
N ASN A 59 14.89 -14.68 -1.38
CA ASN A 59 16.27 -14.27 -1.31
C ASN A 59 16.52 -13.18 -0.29
N THR A 60 15.81 -12.06 -0.46
CA THR A 60 16.07 -10.81 0.26
C THR A 60 14.73 -10.15 0.58
N ILE A 61 14.65 -9.59 1.79
CA ILE A 61 13.53 -8.75 2.21
C ILE A 61 13.97 -7.30 2.41
N SER A 62 13.06 -6.35 2.24
CA SER A 62 13.28 -4.94 2.59
C SER A 62 12.02 -4.40 3.26
N SER A 63 12.17 -3.86 4.45
CA SER A 63 11.09 -3.24 5.22
C SER A 63 11.13 -1.72 5.08
N GLU A 64 9.98 -1.07 5.11
CA GLU A 64 9.88 0.38 5.27
C GLU A 64 10.53 0.85 6.60
N GLU A 65 10.55 -0.01 7.62
CA GLU A 65 11.11 0.28 8.95
C GLU A 65 12.64 0.14 9.04
N LYS A 66 13.30 -0.30 7.95
CA LYS A 66 14.75 -0.58 7.92
C LYS A 66 15.46 0.15 6.79
N GLU A 67 16.64 0.69 7.09
CA GLU A 67 17.50 1.38 6.09
C GLU A 67 18.11 0.43 5.04
N HIS A 68 18.24 -0.85 5.38
CA HIS A 68 18.94 -1.83 4.56
C HIS A 68 18.08 -3.08 4.34
N ALA A 69 18.21 -3.64 3.15
CA ALA A 69 17.64 -4.94 2.83
C ALA A 69 18.40 -6.06 3.55
N GLU A 70 17.70 -7.15 3.87
CA GLU A 70 18.21 -8.29 4.62
C GLU A 70 18.15 -9.55 3.73
N VAL A 71 19.30 -10.17 3.49
CA VAL A 71 19.40 -11.43 2.75
C VAL A 71 19.01 -12.56 3.69
N LEU A 72 17.96 -13.30 3.33
CA LEU A 72 17.47 -14.46 4.09
C LEU A 72 18.05 -15.76 3.53
N HIS A 73 18.01 -15.94 2.21
CA HIS A 73 18.45 -17.17 1.52
C HIS A 73 19.21 -16.84 0.24
N GLU A 74 20.53 -17.01 0.18
CA GLU A 74 21.33 -16.62 -1.00
C GLU A 74 20.89 -17.29 -2.32
N ASN A 75 20.31 -18.50 -2.25
CA ASN A 75 19.80 -19.24 -3.41
C ASN A 75 18.31 -18.98 -3.70
N GLY A 76 17.65 -18.17 -2.87
CA GLY A 76 16.28 -17.75 -3.09
C GLY A 76 16.15 -16.97 -4.39
N LYS A 77 14.96 -17.00 -4.97
CA LYS A 77 14.63 -16.38 -6.26
C LYS A 77 13.94 -15.03 -6.09
N TYR A 78 13.14 -14.87 -5.04
CA TYR A 78 12.24 -13.74 -4.88
C TYR A 78 12.81 -12.69 -3.93
N PHE A 79 12.56 -11.43 -4.27
CA PHE A 79 12.84 -10.28 -3.44
C PHE A 79 11.49 -9.75 -2.95
N ILE A 80 11.38 -9.38 -1.67
CA ILE A 80 10.11 -8.89 -1.12
C ILE A 80 10.34 -7.56 -0.43
N SER A 81 9.70 -6.50 -0.94
CA SER A 81 9.60 -5.23 -0.21
C SER A 81 8.26 -5.19 0.51
N TYR A 82 8.21 -4.63 1.71
CA TYR A 82 6.96 -4.49 2.43
C TYR A 82 6.89 -3.24 3.30
N ASP A 83 5.68 -2.72 3.45
CA ASP A 83 5.28 -1.84 4.54
C ASP A 83 4.56 -2.73 5.58
N PRO A 84 5.13 -2.92 6.77
CA PRO A 84 4.56 -3.82 7.76
C PRO A 84 3.22 -3.31 8.31
N LEU A 85 3.02 -1.98 8.40
CA LEU A 85 1.83 -1.37 8.97
C LEU A 85 1.57 0.05 8.40
N ASP A 86 1.00 0.11 7.20
CA ASP A 86 0.50 1.36 6.62
C ASP A 86 -0.65 1.93 7.46
N GLY A 87 -0.54 3.23 7.72
CA GLY A 87 -1.51 3.96 8.51
C GLY A 87 -1.39 3.71 10.00
N SER A 88 -0.21 3.38 10.54
CA SER A 88 0.00 3.20 11.99
C SER A 88 -0.54 4.34 12.86
N SER A 89 -0.50 5.59 12.35
CA SER A 89 -1.12 6.76 12.98
C SER A 89 -2.65 6.74 13.07
N LEU A 90 -3.31 5.72 12.51
CA LEU A 90 -4.75 5.50 12.55
C LEU A 90 -5.16 4.45 13.60
N ILE A 91 -4.20 3.78 14.23
CA ILE A 91 -4.44 2.74 15.24
C ILE A 91 -5.09 3.33 16.49
N ASP A 92 -4.58 4.45 17.00
CA ASP A 92 -5.02 5.09 18.24
C ASP A 92 -6.46 5.63 18.16
N VAL A 93 -6.90 5.98 16.95
CA VAL A 93 -8.28 6.40 16.63
C VAL A 93 -9.16 5.25 16.13
N ASN A 94 -8.68 4.01 16.21
CA ASN A 94 -9.42 2.79 15.88
C ASN A 94 -9.98 2.80 14.44
N LEU A 95 -9.17 3.29 13.49
CA LEU A 95 -9.46 3.23 12.05
C LEU A 95 -8.73 2.04 11.40
N SER A 96 -9.09 1.75 10.16
CA SER A 96 -8.46 0.65 9.40
C SER A 96 -7.05 1.00 8.98
N VAL A 97 -6.17 -0.01 9.02
CA VAL A 97 -4.75 0.03 8.64
C VAL A 97 -4.44 -1.14 7.71
N GLY A 98 -3.19 -1.30 7.28
CA GLY A 98 -2.84 -2.44 6.43
C GLY A 98 -1.38 -2.82 6.38
N SER A 99 -1.06 -3.90 5.68
CA SER A 99 0.32 -4.25 5.30
C SER A 99 0.39 -4.31 3.77
N ILE A 100 1.51 -3.90 3.18
CA ILE A 100 1.72 -3.86 1.73
C ILE A 100 2.93 -4.70 1.37
N PHE A 101 2.87 -5.45 0.27
CA PHE A 101 3.94 -6.34 -0.19
C PHE A 101 4.15 -6.20 -1.70
N GLY A 102 5.37 -5.87 -2.10
CA GLY A 102 5.87 -6.03 -3.47
C GLY A 102 6.70 -7.30 -3.59
N ILE A 103 6.42 -8.13 -4.60
CA ILE A 103 7.12 -9.39 -4.83
C ILE A 103 7.80 -9.33 -6.20
N TYR A 104 9.13 -9.46 -6.19
CA TYR A 104 9.99 -9.31 -7.36
C TYR A 104 10.82 -10.58 -7.60
N GLU A 105 11.29 -10.76 -8.82
CA GLU A 105 12.14 -11.88 -9.21
C GLU A 105 13.55 -11.38 -9.55
N GLY A 106 14.58 -11.93 -8.89
CA GLY A 106 16.00 -11.65 -9.16
C GLY A 106 16.56 -10.34 -8.60
N ASN A 107 15.80 -9.26 -8.52
CA ASN A 107 16.18 -8.02 -7.82
C ASN A 107 14.94 -7.15 -7.54
N PHE A 108 15.06 -6.12 -6.69
CA PHE A 108 14.04 -5.09 -6.53
C PHE A 108 13.86 -4.26 -7.82
N GLY A 109 12.80 -3.45 -7.85
CA GLY A 109 12.45 -2.56 -8.96
C GLY A 109 11.21 -3.01 -9.72
N SER A 110 10.39 -2.05 -10.13
CA SER A 110 9.11 -2.25 -10.81
C SER A 110 9.19 -3.21 -12.01
N GLN A 111 10.28 -3.18 -12.77
CA GLN A 111 10.52 -4.04 -13.93
C GLN A 111 10.64 -5.53 -13.59
N ASN A 112 11.01 -5.84 -12.35
CA ASN A 112 11.17 -7.21 -11.84
C ASN A 112 9.94 -7.68 -11.06
N MET A 113 8.91 -6.83 -10.89
CA MET A 113 7.74 -7.15 -10.08
C MET A 113 6.89 -8.22 -10.76
N VAL A 114 6.66 -9.32 -10.04
CA VAL A 114 5.89 -10.48 -10.51
C VAL A 114 4.54 -10.59 -9.82
N ALA A 115 4.43 -10.12 -8.58
CA ALA A 115 3.18 -10.09 -7.82
C ALA A 115 3.18 -8.90 -6.83
N ALA A 116 1.99 -8.55 -6.35
CA ALA A 116 1.82 -7.61 -5.26
C ALA A 116 0.65 -8.05 -4.38
N CYS A 117 0.72 -7.71 -3.09
CA CYS A 117 -0.32 -8.02 -2.12
C CYS A 117 -0.52 -6.85 -1.17
N TYR A 118 -1.74 -6.68 -0.67
CA TYR A 118 -1.94 -5.91 0.55
C TYR A 118 -3.03 -6.55 1.40
N VAL A 119 -2.96 -6.30 2.71
CA VAL A 119 -3.92 -6.77 3.71
C VAL A 119 -4.53 -5.55 4.37
N VAL A 120 -5.85 -5.55 4.54
CA VAL A 120 -6.59 -4.53 5.29
C VAL A 120 -6.96 -5.12 6.64
N TYR A 121 -6.53 -4.47 7.72
CA TYR A 121 -6.98 -4.76 9.08
C TYR A 121 -8.04 -3.72 9.46
N GLY A 122 -9.30 -4.04 9.15
CA GLY A 122 -10.45 -3.22 9.49
C GLY A 122 -11.46 -4.00 10.33
N PRO A 123 -12.77 -3.68 10.24
CA PRO A 123 -13.83 -4.47 10.88
C PRO A 123 -13.83 -5.95 10.47
N ARG A 124 -13.24 -6.24 9.31
CA ARG A 124 -12.89 -7.57 8.82
C ARG A 124 -11.47 -7.51 8.28
N VAL A 125 -10.79 -8.65 8.22
CA VAL A 125 -9.48 -8.76 7.59
C VAL A 125 -9.65 -9.26 6.16
N GLU A 126 -9.28 -8.42 5.21
CA GLU A 126 -9.34 -8.72 3.79
C GLU A 126 -7.92 -8.68 3.19
N MET A 127 -7.63 -9.59 2.26
CA MET A 127 -6.35 -9.65 1.56
C MET A 127 -6.61 -9.55 0.05
N VAL A 128 -5.89 -8.67 -0.62
CA VAL A 128 -5.92 -8.52 -2.07
C VAL A 128 -4.58 -8.97 -2.64
N PHE A 129 -4.60 -10.00 -3.48
CA PHE A 129 -3.41 -10.56 -4.11
C PHE A 129 -3.48 -10.41 -5.63
N ALA A 130 -2.46 -9.80 -6.22
CA ALA A 130 -2.33 -9.57 -7.65
C ALA A 130 -1.16 -10.38 -8.21
N TYR A 131 -1.46 -11.24 -9.19
CA TYR A 131 -0.47 -11.97 -9.99
C TYR A 131 -0.86 -11.89 -11.47
N ASN A 132 -1.58 -12.88 -11.99
CA ASN A 132 -2.23 -12.81 -13.31
C ASN A 132 -3.56 -12.05 -13.27
N LYS A 133 -4.24 -12.09 -12.12
CA LYS A 133 -5.49 -11.41 -11.83
C LYS A 133 -5.42 -10.84 -10.43
N VAL A 134 -6.32 -9.92 -10.12
CA VAL A 134 -6.48 -9.38 -8.77
C VAL A 134 -7.58 -10.16 -8.07
N LYS A 135 -7.27 -10.81 -6.96
CA LYS A 135 -8.21 -11.63 -6.19
C LYS A 135 -8.38 -11.05 -4.79
N LEU A 136 -9.63 -10.98 -4.33
CA LEU A 136 -10.00 -10.62 -2.97
C LEU A 136 -10.22 -11.88 -2.15
N TYR A 137 -9.64 -11.91 -0.96
CA TYR A 137 -9.84 -12.94 0.05
C TYR A 137 -10.33 -12.32 1.35
N LEU A 138 -11.16 -13.03 2.09
CA LEU A 138 -11.69 -12.62 3.39
C LEU A 138 -11.32 -13.66 4.44
N LEU A 139 -10.74 -13.22 5.55
CA LEU A 139 -10.44 -14.09 6.69
C LEU A 139 -11.75 -14.50 7.38
N GLN A 140 -12.08 -15.79 7.33
CA GLN A 140 -13.24 -16.40 8.01
C GLN A 140 -12.82 -17.70 8.69
N ALA A 141 -13.30 -17.91 9.92
CA ALA A 141 -13.03 -19.13 10.69
C ALA A 141 -11.55 -19.56 10.79
N GLY A 142 -10.60 -18.62 10.66
CA GLY A 142 -9.16 -18.88 10.72
C GLY A 142 -8.45 -18.99 9.37
N ASP A 143 -9.19 -18.98 8.26
CA ASP A 143 -8.67 -19.15 6.91
C ASP A 143 -9.10 -18.03 5.96
N PHE A 144 -8.25 -17.72 4.98
CA PHE A 144 -8.56 -16.73 3.95
C PHE A 144 -9.31 -17.40 2.80
N GLU A 145 -10.60 -17.11 2.69
CA GLU A 145 -11.47 -17.65 1.65
C GLU A 145 -11.51 -16.71 0.45
N PHE A 146 -11.45 -17.27 -0.76
CA PHE A 146 -11.61 -16.49 -2.00
C PHE A 146 -13.03 -15.90 -2.09
N VAL A 147 -13.12 -14.59 -2.34
CA VAL A 147 -14.39 -13.88 -2.48
C VAL A 147 -14.71 -13.63 -3.96
N LYS A 148 -13.81 -12.95 -4.67
CA LYS A 148 -14.02 -12.57 -6.08
C LYS A 148 -12.73 -12.14 -6.76
N GLU A 149 -12.76 -12.13 -8.09
CA GLU A 149 -11.80 -11.37 -8.89
C GLU A 149 -12.20 -9.88 -8.91
N VAL A 150 -11.22 -9.00 -8.80
CA VAL A 150 -11.42 -7.55 -8.74
C VAL A 150 -11.09 -6.91 -10.09
N ARG A 151 -11.99 -6.02 -10.53
CA ARG A 151 -11.88 -5.24 -11.76
C ARG A 151 -12.41 -3.84 -11.52
N LEU A 152 -11.70 -2.84 -12.05
CA LEU A 152 -12.13 -1.46 -12.08
C LEU A 152 -13.07 -1.21 -13.27
N THR A 153 -13.94 -0.22 -13.14
CA THR A 153 -14.76 0.28 -14.25
C THR A 153 -14.01 1.38 -15.01
N GLN A 154 -14.71 2.04 -15.93
CA GLN A 154 -14.18 3.14 -16.76
C GLN A 154 -14.28 4.51 -16.09
N LYS A 155 -15.16 4.67 -15.09
CA LYS A 155 -15.39 5.92 -14.35
C LYS A 155 -15.85 5.60 -12.93
N GLY A 156 -15.19 6.24 -11.96
CA GLY A 156 -15.49 6.16 -10.55
C GLY A 156 -16.46 7.20 -10.03
N LYS A 157 -16.60 7.24 -8.70
CA LYS A 157 -17.37 8.27 -7.97
C LYS A 157 -16.75 8.68 -6.64
N LEU A 158 -15.54 8.20 -6.35
CA LEU A 158 -14.86 8.41 -5.08
C LEU A 158 -13.57 9.21 -5.29
N MET A 159 -13.23 10.06 -4.34
CA MET A 159 -12.01 10.84 -4.31
C MET A 159 -11.31 10.66 -2.97
N ALA A 160 -10.05 10.25 -3.01
CA ALA A 160 -9.15 10.19 -1.87
C ALA A 160 -7.95 11.14 -2.10
N PRO A 161 -8.13 12.45 -1.88
CA PRO A 161 -7.07 13.42 -2.11
C PRO A 161 -6.17 13.55 -0.86
N GLY A 162 -4.98 12.99 -0.96
CA GLY A 162 -3.96 13.00 0.09
C GLY A 162 -2.97 14.16 0.02
N GLY A 163 -2.14 14.23 1.05
CA GLY A 163 -1.25 15.36 1.30
C GLY A 163 -1.96 16.56 1.94
N THR A 164 -1.19 17.46 2.55
CA THR A 164 -1.73 18.65 3.20
C THR A 164 -2.20 19.65 2.15
N GLN A 165 -3.50 19.96 2.11
CA GLN A 165 -4.10 20.78 1.04
C GLN A 165 -3.49 22.17 0.88
N GLN A 166 -2.98 22.74 1.98
CA GLN A 166 -2.29 24.04 1.95
C GLN A 166 -1.06 24.04 1.02
N ASN A 167 -0.42 22.89 0.86
CA ASN A 167 0.83 22.73 0.12
C ASN A 167 0.60 22.20 -1.31
N TRP A 168 -0.67 21.99 -1.71
CA TRP A 168 -1.00 21.54 -3.05
C TRP A 168 -0.75 22.65 -4.08
N PRO A 169 -0.30 22.30 -5.30
CA PRO A 169 -0.36 23.19 -6.44
C PRO A 169 -1.79 23.66 -6.71
N LEU A 170 -1.97 24.92 -7.13
CA LEU A 170 -3.30 25.49 -7.39
C LEU A 170 -4.08 24.71 -8.47
N TYR A 171 -3.39 24.23 -9.50
CA TYR A 171 -4.00 23.42 -10.56
C TYR A 171 -4.51 22.07 -10.03
N HIS A 172 -3.79 21.45 -9.09
CA HIS A 172 -4.21 20.20 -8.46
C HIS A 172 -5.49 20.45 -7.65
N LYS A 173 -5.49 21.50 -6.81
CA LYS A 173 -6.68 21.88 -6.04
C LYS A 173 -7.89 22.12 -6.93
N ALA A 174 -7.73 22.89 -8.01
CA ALA A 174 -8.81 23.16 -8.97
C ALA A 174 -9.34 21.89 -9.66
N MET A 175 -8.45 20.93 -9.97
CA MET A 175 -8.84 19.63 -10.51
C MET A 175 -9.70 18.83 -9.51
N ILE A 176 -9.29 18.77 -8.24
CA ILE A 176 -10.04 18.08 -7.17
C ILE A 176 -11.41 18.74 -6.97
N ASP A 177 -11.47 20.07 -6.89
CA ASP A 177 -12.73 20.82 -6.81
C ASP A 177 -13.65 20.52 -8.01
N GLY A 178 -13.07 20.36 -9.20
CA GLY A 178 -13.79 19.98 -10.40
C GLY A 178 -14.39 18.57 -10.36
N PHE A 179 -13.72 17.59 -9.73
CA PHE A 179 -14.33 16.27 -9.50
C PHE A 179 -15.48 16.35 -8.49
N PHE A 180 -15.36 17.18 -7.44
CA PHE A 180 -16.46 17.38 -6.51
C PHE A 180 -17.66 18.07 -7.15
N ALA A 181 -17.44 19.02 -8.06
CA ALA A 181 -18.49 19.64 -8.86
C ALA A 181 -19.21 18.63 -9.78
N GLU A 182 -18.54 17.56 -10.22
CA GLU A 182 -19.16 16.43 -10.94
C GLU A 182 -19.92 15.45 -10.03
N GLY A 183 -19.94 15.67 -8.71
CA GLY A 183 -20.65 14.82 -7.75
C GLY A 183 -19.83 13.65 -7.19
N TYR A 184 -18.49 13.69 -7.29
CA TYR A 184 -17.65 12.71 -6.59
C TYR A 184 -17.75 12.91 -5.07
N ARG A 185 -17.52 11.83 -4.31
CA ARG A 185 -17.60 11.85 -2.84
C ARG A 185 -16.21 11.73 -2.23
N LEU A 186 -15.92 12.61 -1.27
CA LEU A 186 -14.71 12.54 -0.47
C LEU A 186 -14.65 11.25 0.36
N ARG A 187 -13.51 10.58 0.29
CA ARG A 187 -13.16 9.35 0.99
C ARG A 187 -11.66 9.37 1.25
N TYR A 188 -11.27 9.97 2.37
CA TYR A 188 -9.87 10.05 2.77
C TYR A 188 -9.78 9.79 4.27
N SER A 189 -9.23 8.64 4.65
CA SER A 189 -8.96 8.30 6.05
C SER A 189 -7.56 8.71 6.48
N GLY A 190 -6.65 8.93 5.52
CA GLY A 190 -5.25 9.25 5.78
C GLY A 190 -4.31 8.05 5.76
N GLY A 191 -4.82 6.85 5.48
CA GLY A 191 -4.05 5.62 5.31
C GLY A 191 -4.14 5.16 3.85
N MET A 192 -3.01 4.79 3.25
CA MET A 192 -2.98 4.49 1.82
C MET A 192 -3.79 3.22 1.49
N VAL A 193 -3.63 2.17 2.29
CA VAL A 193 -4.32 0.89 2.16
C VAL A 193 -5.84 1.05 2.24
N PRO A 194 -6.45 1.61 3.31
CA PRO A 194 -7.90 1.75 3.38
C PRO A 194 -8.46 2.64 2.26
N ASP A 195 -7.76 3.71 1.87
CA ASP A 195 -8.21 4.64 0.84
C ASP A 195 -8.16 4.05 -0.58
N LEU A 196 -7.08 3.35 -0.93
CA LEU A 196 -6.99 2.65 -2.21
C LEU A 196 -7.88 1.41 -2.24
N HIS A 197 -8.05 0.70 -1.13
CA HIS A 197 -8.89 -0.48 -1.08
C HIS A 197 -10.37 -0.15 -1.34
N GLN A 198 -10.89 0.93 -0.74
CA GLN A 198 -12.29 1.32 -0.98
C GLN A 198 -12.53 1.76 -2.43
N ILE A 199 -11.59 2.49 -3.05
CA ILE A 199 -11.69 2.90 -4.46
C ILE A 199 -11.72 1.65 -5.34
N LEU A 200 -10.81 0.71 -5.09
CA LEU A 200 -10.70 -0.54 -5.83
C LEU A 200 -11.99 -1.37 -5.73
N LEU A 201 -12.51 -1.60 -4.52
CA LEU A 201 -13.70 -2.44 -4.32
C LEU A 201 -15.02 -1.78 -4.72
N LYS A 202 -15.09 -0.44 -4.73
CA LYS A 202 -16.25 0.31 -5.23
C LYS A 202 -16.20 0.53 -6.75
N GLY A 203 -15.18 -0.01 -7.41
CA GLY A 203 -15.07 -0.09 -8.86
C GLY A 203 -14.47 1.16 -9.50
N GLY A 204 -13.98 2.13 -8.74
CA GLY A 204 -13.29 3.28 -9.32
C GLY A 204 -13.44 4.58 -8.56
N GLY A 205 -12.57 5.51 -8.94
CA GLY A 205 -12.40 6.84 -8.36
C GLY A 205 -10.98 7.30 -8.61
N LEU A 206 -10.55 8.34 -7.89
CA LEU A 206 -9.16 8.77 -7.89
C LEU A 206 -8.63 8.80 -6.46
N PHE A 207 -7.53 8.10 -6.24
CA PHE A 207 -6.60 8.42 -5.16
C PHE A 207 -5.54 9.34 -5.75
N SER A 208 -5.25 10.44 -5.05
CA SER A 208 -4.25 11.40 -5.51
C SER A 208 -3.35 11.84 -4.36
N TYR A 209 -2.05 11.68 -4.53
CA TYR A 209 -1.03 12.16 -3.62
C TYR A 209 0.01 12.94 -4.44
N PRO A 210 -0.22 14.25 -4.66
CA PRO A 210 0.64 15.03 -5.53
C PRO A 210 1.99 15.34 -4.88
N ALA A 211 2.94 15.82 -5.69
CA ALA A 211 4.04 16.64 -5.17
C ALA A 211 3.45 17.85 -4.46
N THR A 212 4.00 18.19 -3.29
CA THR A 212 3.59 19.36 -2.50
C THR A 212 4.79 20.24 -2.23
N SER A 213 4.56 21.51 -1.87
CA SER A 213 5.66 22.45 -1.60
C SER A 213 6.61 21.99 -0.48
N ASP A 214 6.14 21.16 0.45
CA ASP A 214 6.92 20.56 1.53
C ASP A 214 7.48 19.16 1.20
N LYS A 215 6.94 18.49 0.17
CA LYS A 215 7.36 17.16 -0.32
C LYS A 215 7.37 17.17 -1.85
N PRO A 216 8.36 17.83 -2.48
CA PRO A 216 8.39 17.99 -3.94
C PRO A 216 8.55 16.66 -4.68
N GLU A 217 9.27 15.69 -4.09
CA GLU A 217 9.41 14.33 -4.63
C GLU A 217 8.24 13.40 -4.24
N GLY A 218 7.18 13.94 -3.64
CA GLY A 218 6.09 13.16 -3.05
C GLY A 218 6.46 12.50 -1.72
N LYS A 219 5.45 11.97 -1.02
CA LYS A 219 5.60 11.38 0.32
C LYS A 219 5.74 9.85 0.30
N LEU A 220 4.98 9.17 -0.56
CA LEU A 220 4.84 7.71 -0.51
C LEU A 220 6.04 7.03 -1.18
N ARG A 221 6.53 5.94 -0.59
CA ARG A 221 7.75 5.23 -1.01
C ARG A 221 7.48 4.30 -2.17
N ARG A 222 8.39 4.28 -3.14
CA ARG A 222 8.26 3.54 -4.39
C ARG A 222 8.16 2.03 -4.17
N LEU A 223 9.14 1.45 -3.48
CA LEU A 223 9.22 0.00 -3.30
C LEU A 223 8.15 -0.54 -2.34
N PHE A 224 7.81 0.20 -1.28
CA PHE A 224 6.97 -0.31 -0.19
C PHE A 224 5.48 -0.04 -0.42
N GLU A 225 5.16 1.05 -1.11
CA GLU A 225 3.78 1.55 -1.21
C GLU A 225 3.32 1.70 -2.67
N VAL A 226 4.05 2.49 -3.47
CA VAL A 226 3.59 2.95 -4.79
C VAL A 226 3.62 1.85 -5.85
N PHE A 227 4.73 1.13 -6.01
CA PHE A 227 4.83 0.07 -7.01
C PHE A 227 3.88 -1.11 -6.72
N PRO A 228 3.76 -1.61 -5.48
CA PRO A 228 2.79 -2.67 -5.18
C PRO A 228 1.36 -2.28 -5.55
N PHE A 229 0.91 -1.08 -5.19
CA PHE A 229 -0.44 -0.62 -5.55
C PHE A 229 -0.59 -0.34 -7.04
N ALA A 230 0.44 0.17 -7.71
CA ALA A 230 0.42 0.37 -9.17
C ALA A 230 0.19 -0.96 -9.89
N PHE A 231 0.90 -2.01 -9.47
CA PHE A 231 0.72 -3.36 -10.01
C PHE A 231 -0.69 -3.89 -9.77
N VAL A 232 -1.24 -3.73 -8.56
CA VAL A 232 -2.62 -4.14 -8.26
C VAL A 232 -3.63 -3.39 -9.15
N TYR A 233 -3.53 -2.06 -9.22
CA TYR A 233 -4.48 -1.23 -9.95
C TYR A 233 -4.46 -1.53 -11.45
N GLU A 234 -3.28 -1.64 -12.05
CA GLU A 234 -3.16 -1.95 -13.48
C GLU A 234 -3.68 -3.36 -13.81
N LYS A 235 -3.40 -4.37 -12.96
CA LYS A 235 -3.96 -5.73 -13.11
C LYS A 235 -5.49 -5.78 -12.89
N ALA A 236 -6.06 -4.79 -12.22
CA ALA A 236 -7.50 -4.59 -12.10
C ALA A 236 -8.11 -3.81 -13.27
N GLY A 237 -7.31 -3.30 -14.21
CA GLY A 237 -7.77 -2.49 -15.34
C GLY A 237 -7.80 -0.98 -15.08
N GLY A 238 -7.17 -0.53 -14.00
CA GLY A 238 -6.96 0.89 -13.70
C GLY A 238 -5.65 1.42 -14.27
N ILE A 239 -5.33 2.66 -13.90
CA ILE A 239 -4.13 3.36 -14.33
C ILE A 239 -3.44 3.96 -13.09
N ALA A 240 -2.11 3.89 -13.08
CA ALA A 240 -1.25 4.38 -12.00
C ALA A 240 -0.14 5.28 -12.59
N ILE A 241 -0.14 6.57 -12.27
CA ILE A 241 0.84 7.56 -12.80
C ILE A 241 1.42 8.46 -11.71
N ASN A 242 2.55 9.11 -11.95
CA ASN A 242 3.11 10.17 -11.08
C ASN A 242 2.59 11.58 -11.42
N GLY A 243 1.67 11.68 -12.38
CA GLY A 243 1.21 12.94 -12.99
C GLY A 243 1.57 13.02 -14.46
N HIS A 244 2.68 12.41 -14.87
CA HIS A 244 3.19 12.42 -16.24
C HIS A 244 3.43 11.01 -16.77
N GLU A 245 4.21 10.22 -16.04
CA GLU A 245 4.68 8.90 -16.41
C GLU A 245 3.97 7.80 -15.63
N ARG A 246 3.97 6.58 -16.19
CA ARG A 246 3.42 5.39 -15.52
C ARG A 246 4.32 5.01 -14.34
N LEU A 247 3.70 4.72 -13.19
CA LEU A 247 4.45 4.44 -11.96
C LEU A 247 5.37 3.21 -12.07
N LEU A 248 4.95 2.17 -12.78
CA LEU A 248 5.77 0.97 -13.00
C LEU A 248 6.87 1.13 -14.06
N ASP A 249 6.93 2.28 -14.75
CA ASP A 249 8.04 2.59 -15.66
C ASP A 249 9.13 3.40 -14.93
N LEU A 250 8.88 3.83 -13.68
CA LEU A 250 9.86 4.50 -12.85
C LEU A 250 10.89 3.50 -12.31
N GLY A 251 12.15 3.92 -12.28
CA GLY A 251 13.21 3.23 -11.54
C GLY A 251 13.26 3.60 -10.06
N TYR A 252 14.22 3.00 -9.35
CA TYR A 252 14.60 3.38 -8.00
C TYR A 252 16.14 3.46 -7.92
N ALA A 253 16.65 4.49 -7.27
CA ALA A 253 18.06 4.67 -6.95
C ALA A 253 18.36 4.25 -5.49
N HIS A 254 17.43 4.52 -4.58
CA HIS A 254 17.51 4.11 -3.17
C HIS A 254 16.24 3.36 -2.76
N LEU A 255 16.34 2.50 -1.73
CA LEU A 255 15.21 1.70 -1.26
C LEU A 255 14.02 2.56 -0.83
N HIS A 256 14.31 3.74 -0.27
CA HIS A 256 13.35 4.68 0.31
C HIS A 256 12.96 5.84 -0.62
N ASP A 257 13.26 5.75 -1.92
CA ASP A 257 12.84 6.78 -2.88
C ASP A 257 11.32 6.97 -2.86
N THR A 258 10.86 8.21 -2.92
CA THR A 258 9.43 8.56 -2.93
C THR A 258 8.94 8.97 -4.31
N SER A 259 7.62 9.04 -4.48
CA SER A 259 6.99 9.56 -5.70
C SER A 259 5.65 10.23 -5.41
N PRO A 260 5.29 11.30 -6.16
CA PRO A 260 3.89 11.62 -6.36
C PRO A 260 3.19 10.44 -7.01
N CYS A 261 1.91 10.23 -6.70
CA CYS A 261 1.17 9.10 -7.25
C CYS A 261 -0.32 9.38 -7.37
N PHE A 262 -0.89 8.84 -8.44
CA PHE A 262 -2.30 8.91 -8.78
C PHE A 262 -2.75 7.53 -9.24
N PHE A 263 -3.77 6.99 -8.58
CA PHE A 263 -4.35 5.70 -8.92
C PHE A 263 -5.84 5.89 -9.19
N GLY A 264 -6.32 5.44 -10.34
CA GLY A 264 -7.73 5.59 -10.67
C GLY A 264 -8.17 4.84 -11.91
N THR A 265 -9.37 5.16 -12.39
CA THR A 265 -9.88 4.63 -13.66
C THR A 265 -9.51 5.54 -14.83
N GLU A 266 -9.77 5.09 -16.05
CA GLU A 266 -9.40 5.81 -17.27
C GLU A 266 -9.90 7.25 -17.27
N TYR A 267 -11.15 7.49 -16.88
CA TYR A 267 -11.73 8.84 -16.85
C TYR A 267 -10.96 9.78 -15.91
N GLU A 268 -10.70 9.38 -14.67
CA GLU A 268 -10.04 10.26 -13.71
C GLU A 268 -8.57 10.49 -14.06
N VAL A 269 -7.86 9.44 -14.44
CA VAL A 269 -6.43 9.53 -14.72
C VAL A 269 -6.16 10.29 -16.02
N LYS A 270 -7.06 10.21 -17.02
CA LYS A 270 -6.99 11.08 -18.20
C LYS A 270 -7.02 12.56 -17.82
N ARG A 271 -7.94 12.95 -16.94
CA ARG A 271 -8.02 14.33 -16.45
C ARG A 271 -6.78 14.74 -15.65
N VAL A 272 -6.20 13.84 -14.86
CA VAL A 272 -4.91 14.09 -14.19
C VAL A 272 -3.83 14.38 -15.22
N LYS A 273 -3.68 13.54 -16.26
CA LYS A 273 -2.66 13.75 -17.31
C LYS A 273 -2.83 15.09 -18.02
N GLU A 274 -4.05 15.45 -18.38
CA GLU A 274 -4.35 16.74 -19.04
C GLU A 274 -3.93 17.92 -18.14
N VAL A 275 -4.37 17.93 -16.89
CA VAL A 275 -4.05 18.99 -15.94
C VAL A 275 -2.54 19.10 -15.66
N TYR A 276 -1.85 17.96 -15.48
CA TYR A 276 -0.43 17.97 -15.16
C TYR A 276 0.44 18.27 -16.38
N ALA A 277 0.04 17.90 -17.60
CA ALA A 277 0.75 18.26 -18.82
C ALA A 277 0.72 19.78 -19.09
N ASP A 278 -0.41 20.43 -18.82
CA ASP A 278 -0.57 21.88 -19.02
C ASP A 278 0.17 22.74 -17.97
N ASN A 279 0.70 22.11 -16.92
CA ASN A 279 1.36 22.78 -15.79
C ASN A 279 2.75 22.20 -15.48
N ALA A 280 3.35 21.49 -16.45
CA ALA A 280 4.70 20.92 -16.39
C ALA A 280 5.79 21.97 -16.63
#